data_AF-A0A916GQQ6-F1
#
_entry.id   AF-A0A916GQQ6-F1
#
_cell.length_a   1.000
_cell.length_b   1.000
_cell.length_c   1.000
_cell.angle_alpha   90.00
_cell.angle_beta   90.00
_cell.angle_gamma   90.00
#
_symmetry.space_group_name_H-M   'P 1'
#
loop_
_entity.id
_entity.type
_entity.pdbx_description
1 polymer ?
#
loop_
_entity_poly.entity_id
_entity_poly.type
_entity_poly.pdbx_seq_one_letter_code
_entity_poly.pdbx_strand_id
1 'polypeptide(L)'
;MIMILEIAMTIFGIYMLFTGKTWSKEVPPHGQFRLLGAFFASVLPVAFVAAMIVGIVLAAGSASSDPETVANELTWPLIGVEVATVVFYAVVGSLWEKSIRRKAMTPPGAAFEQPSEMRRAA
;
A
#
# COMPACT_ATOMS: atom_id res chain seq x y z
N MET A 1 -5.94 -4.04 -17.42
CA MET A 1 -4.50 -4.32 -17.20
C MET A 1 -4.08 -4.09 -15.74
N ILE A 2 -4.68 -3.13 -15.01
CA ILE A 2 -4.30 -2.81 -13.63
C ILE A 2 -4.86 -3.81 -12.60
N MET A 3 -6.02 -4.40 -12.87
CA MET A 3 -6.61 -5.47 -12.05
C MET A 3 -5.64 -6.63 -11.73
N ILE A 4 -4.77 -7.01 -12.68
CA ILE A 4 -3.75 -8.05 -12.45
C ILE A 4 -2.76 -7.63 -11.37
N LEU A 5 -2.37 -6.35 -11.36
CA LEU A 5 -1.45 -5.79 -10.38
C LEU A 5 -2.11 -5.68 -9.00
N GLU A 6 -3.36 -5.25 -8.93
CA GLU A 6 -4.13 -5.23 -7.68
C GLU A 6 -4.28 -6.63 -7.08
N ILE A 7 -4.63 -7.62 -7.91
CA ILE A 7 -4.69 -9.03 -7.48
C ILE A 7 -3.33 -9.50 -6.97
N ALA A 8 -2.25 -9.22 -7.69
CA ALA A 8 -0.90 -9.59 -7.27
C ALA A 8 -0.53 -8.94 -5.92
N MET A 9 -0.84 -7.66 -5.74
CA MET A 9 -0.63 -6.92 -4.49
C MET A 9 -1.48 -7.49 -3.35
N THR A 10 -2.75 -7.84 -3.60
CA THR A 10 -3.60 -8.47 -2.60
C THR A 10 -3.07 -9.84 -2.19
N ILE A 11 -2.69 -10.70 -3.14
CA ILE A 11 -2.12 -12.02 -2.85
C ILE A 11 -0.83 -11.87 -2.04
N PHE A 12 0.03 -10.93 -2.44
CA PHE A 12 1.26 -10.62 -1.70
C PHE A 12 0.96 -10.12 -0.29
N GLY A 13 -0.03 -9.24 -0.13
CA GLY A 13 -0.48 -8.76 1.17
C GLY A 13 -0.99 -9.87 2.07
N ILE A 14 -1.81 -10.77 1.54
CA ILE A 14 -2.31 -11.95 2.26
C ILE A 14 -1.14 -12.84 2.70
N TYR A 15 -0.17 -13.10 1.82
CA TYR A 15 1.02 -13.86 2.17
C TYR A 15 1.78 -13.21 3.34
N MET A 16 2.02 -11.90 3.29
CA MET A 16 2.70 -11.15 4.34
C MET A 16 1.90 -11.15 5.65
N LEU A 17 0.57 -11.07 5.58
CA LEU A 17 -0.34 -11.09 6.73
C LEU A 17 -0.16 -12.37 7.56
N PHE A 18 -0.12 -13.52 6.89
CA PHE A 18 0.02 -14.81 7.56
C PHE A 18 1.46 -15.08 8.01
N THR A 19 2.43 -14.84 7.13
CA THR A 19 3.83 -15.22 7.38
C THR A 19 4.59 -14.21 8.23
N GLY A 20 4.20 -12.92 8.19
CA GLY A 20 4.99 -11.82 8.77
C GLY A 20 6.35 -11.63 8.10
N LYS A 21 6.48 -12.08 6.84
CA LYS A 21 7.71 -12.02 6.05
C LYS A 21 7.46 -11.36 4.71
N THR A 22 8.47 -10.69 4.18
CA THR A 22 8.51 -10.28 2.77
C THR A 22 9.04 -11.44 1.92
N TRP A 23 9.05 -11.30 0.59
CA TRP A 23 9.76 -12.25 -0.30
C TRP A 23 11.30 -12.23 -0.15
N SER A 24 11.86 -11.21 0.49
CA SER A 24 13.31 -11.15 0.73
C SER A 24 13.70 -12.07 1.87
N LYS A 25 14.66 -12.96 1.58
CA LYS A 25 15.26 -13.88 2.57
C LYS A 25 16.19 -13.17 3.56
N GLU A 26 16.55 -11.92 3.28
CA GLU A 26 17.54 -11.14 4.05
C GLU A 26 16.93 -10.49 5.30
N VAL A 27 15.60 -10.39 5.38
CA VAL A 27 14.94 -9.73 6.51
C VAL A 27 14.32 -10.77 7.43
N PRO A 28 14.68 -10.78 8.73
CA PRO A 28 14.01 -11.65 9.68
C PRO A 28 12.52 -11.30 9.77
N PRO A 29 11.67 -12.26 10.16
CA PRO A 29 10.24 -12.04 10.32
C PRO A 29 9.97 -10.94 11.34
N HIS A 30 9.07 -10.01 11.03
CA HIS A 30 8.78 -8.86 11.89
C HIS A 30 7.27 -8.60 11.92
N GLY A 31 6.71 -8.31 13.11
CA GLY A 31 5.27 -8.11 13.28
C GLY A 31 4.69 -7.00 12.39
N GLN A 32 5.48 -5.96 12.10
CA GLN A 32 5.07 -4.87 11.20
C GLN A 32 4.89 -5.31 9.74
N PHE A 33 5.50 -6.42 9.30
CA PHE A 33 5.20 -6.97 7.97
C PHE A 33 3.79 -7.53 7.87
N ARG A 34 3.18 -7.96 8.98
CA ARG A 34 1.76 -8.35 8.98
C ARG A 34 0.86 -7.14 8.75
N LEU A 35 1.19 -5.99 9.35
CA LEU A 35 0.46 -4.74 9.14
C LEU A 35 0.62 -4.23 7.70
N LEU A 36 1.84 -4.30 7.16
CA LEU A 36 2.08 -4.00 5.75
C LEU A 36 1.35 -4.99 4.83
N GLY A 37 1.23 -6.26 5.24
CA GLY A 37 0.42 -7.27 4.55
C GLY A 37 -1.07 -6.94 4.56
N ALA A 38 -1.61 -6.55 5.72
CA ALA A 38 -3.00 -6.08 5.84
C ALA A 38 -3.27 -4.85 4.97
N PHE A 39 -2.29 -3.93 4.93
CA PHE A 39 -2.32 -2.79 4.01
C PHE A 39 -2.43 -3.28 2.57
N PHE A 40 -1.49 -4.06 2.04
CA PHE A 40 -1.57 -4.53 0.65
C PHE A 40 -2.82 -5.40 0.35
N ALA A 41 -3.28 -6.20 1.31
CA ALA A 41 -4.49 -7.00 1.17
C ALA A 41 -5.76 -6.14 0.97
N SER A 42 -5.76 -4.89 1.44
CA SER A 42 -6.91 -3.99 1.32
C SER A 42 -6.99 -3.24 -0.02
N VAL A 43 -6.03 -3.41 -0.95
CA VAL A 43 -6.03 -2.66 -2.22
C VAL A 43 -7.29 -2.89 -3.04
N LEU A 44 -7.73 -4.14 -3.18
CA LEU A 44 -8.95 -4.48 -3.92
C LEU A 44 -10.22 -3.89 -3.30
N PRO A 45 -10.52 -4.07 -2.00
CA PRO A 45 -11.71 -3.45 -1.42
C PRO A 45 -11.65 -1.93 -1.45
N VAL A 46 -10.47 -1.31 -1.31
CA VAL A 46 -10.32 0.14 -1.43
C VAL A 46 -10.57 0.63 -2.86
N ALA A 47 -9.98 -0.03 -3.87
CA ALA A 47 -10.20 0.29 -5.27
C ALA A 47 -11.68 0.16 -5.65
N PHE A 48 -12.34 -0.92 -5.20
CA PHE A 48 -13.77 -1.13 -5.42
C PHE A 48 -14.64 -0.03 -4.82
N VAL A 49 -14.41 0.33 -3.56
CA VAL A 49 -15.17 1.40 -2.89
C VAL A 49 -14.90 2.75 -3.56
N ALA A 50 -13.66 3.05 -3.93
CA ALA A 50 -13.30 4.29 -4.60
C ALA A 50 -13.98 4.40 -5.99
N ALA A 51 -13.97 3.32 -6.77
CA ALA A 51 -14.66 3.23 -8.05
C ALA A 51 -16.17 3.44 -7.90
N MET A 52 -16.78 2.82 -6.88
CA MET A 52 -18.21 3.00 -6.59
C MET A 52 -18.56 4.45 -6.22
N ILE A 53 -17.75 5.11 -5.38
CA ILE A 53 -17.98 6.51 -4.99
C ILE A 53 -17.95 7.41 -6.23
N VAL A 54 -16.95 7.24 -7.09
CA VAL A 54 -16.85 8.01 -8.35
C VAL A 54 -18.04 7.72 -9.27
N GLY A 55 -18.45 6.46 -9.36
CA GLY A 55 -19.66 6.03 -10.06
C GLY A 55 -20.91 6.79 -9.63
N ILE A 56 -21.17 6.81 -8.32
CA ILE A 56 -22.34 7.47 -7.73
C ILE A 56 -22.30 8.98 -7.95
N VAL A 57 -21.15 9.61 -7.73
CA VAL A 57 -20.99 11.07 -7.86
C VAL A 57 -21.25 11.52 -9.29
N LEU A 58 -20.71 10.82 -10.28
CA LEU A 58 -20.93 11.15 -11.69
C LEU A 58 -22.37 10.85 -12.12
N ALA A 59 -22.93 9.71 -11.73
CA ALA A 59 -24.33 9.38 -12.04
C ALA A 59 -25.31 10.43 -11.47
N ALA A 60 -25.04 10.96 -10.27
CA ALA A 60 -25.85 12.02 -9.66
C ALA A 60 -25.75 13.36 -10.42
N GLY A 61 -24.61 13.64 -11.04
CA GLY A 61 -24.39 14.84 -11.86
C GLY A 61 -24.98 14.75 -13.27
N SER A 62 -25.16 13.53 -13.78
CA SER A 62 -25.58 13.26 -15.17
C SER A 62 -27.05 12.82 -15.29
N ALA A 63 -27.93 13.26 -14.38
CA ALA A 63 -29.32 12.79 -14.28
C ALA A 63 -30.20 12.99 -15.54
N SER A 64 -29.77 13.82 -16.49
CA SER A 64 -30.44 14.04 -17.79
C SER A 64 -29.74 13.38 -18.99
N SER A 65 -28.59 12.74 -18.78
CA SER A 65 -27.80 12.09 -19.84
C SER A 65 -28.29 10.66 -20.06
N ASP A 66 -28.18 10.18 -21.30
CA ASP A 66 -28.49 8.78 -21.58
C ASP A 66 -27.42 7.85 -20.94
N PRO A 67 -27.76 6.59 -20.63
CA PRO A 67 -26.84 5.67 -19.97
C PRO A 67 -25.52 5.41 -20.72
N GLU A 68 -25.50 5.50 -22.05
CA GLU A 68 -24.32 5.25 -22.87
C GLU A 68 -23.33 6.42 -22.76
N THR A 69 -23.84 7.66 -22.77
CA THR A 69 -23.04 8.86 -22.48
C THR A 69 -22.44 8.81 -21.08
N VAL A 70 -23.25 8.45 -20.07
CA VAL A 70 -22.75 8.32 -18.68
C VAL A 70 -21.66 7.25 -18.58
N ALA A 71 -21.82 6.09 -19.24
CA ALA A 71 -20.82 5.03 -19.23
C ALA A 71 -19.49 5.47 -19.87
N ASN A 72 -19.55 6.21 -20.97
CA ASN A 72 -18.37 6.78 -21.63
C ASN A 72 -17.67 7.82 -20.74
N GLU A 73 -18.44 8.70 -20.11
CA GLU A 73 -17.92 9.69 -19.14
C GLU A 73 -17.28 9.04 -17.92
N LEU A 74 -17.77 7.88 -17.49
CA LEU A 74 -17.27 7.14 -16.32
C LEU A 74 -15.93 6.44 -16.58
N THR A 75 -15.62 6.12 -17.83
CA THR A 75 -14.47 5.27 -18.18
C THR A 75 -13.14 5.88 -17.74
N TRP A 76 -12.90 7.15 -18.05
CA TRP A 76 -11.65 7.83 -17.69
C TRP A 76 -11.49 8.06 -16.18
N PRO A 77 -12.51 8.56 -15.46
CA PRO A 77 -12.49 8.66 -14.00
C PRO A 77 -12.18 7.32 -13.31
N LEU A 78 -12.79 6.22 -13.75
CA LEU A 78 -12.54 4.89 -13.18
C LEU A 78 -11.11 4.42 -13.40
N ILE A 79 -10.56 4.59 -14.61
CA ILE A 79 -9.15 4.32 -14.89
C ILE A 79 -8.24 5.17 -13.99
N GLY A 80 -8.59 6.45 -13.81
CA GLY A 80 -7.87 7.36 -12.92
C GLY A 80 -7.83 6.85 -11.47
N VAL A 81 -8.96 6.36 -10.95
CA VAL A 81 -9.06 5.77 -9.60
C VAL A 81 -8.19 4.53 -9.47
N GLU A 82 -8.27 3.60 -10.43
CA GLU A 82 -7.44 2.37 -10.41
C GLU A 82 -5.95 2.71 -10.40
N VAL A 83 -5.50 3.58 -11.31
CA VAL A 83 -4.10 4.01 -11.39
C VAL A 83 -3.65 4.69 -10.10
N ALA A 84 -4.43 5.65 -9.60
CA ALA A 84 -4.09 6.40 -8.39
C ALA A 84 -4.00 5.48 -7.17
N THR A 85 -4.91 4.51 -7.05
CA THR A 85 -4.93 3.54 -5.95
C THR A 85 -3.67 2.69 -5.97
N VAL A 86 -3.34 2.11 -7.13
CA VAL A 86 -2.14 1.28 -7.25
C VAL A 86 -0.86 2.07 -6.99
N VAL A 87 -0.73 3.26 -7.56
CA VAL A 87 0.44 4.12 -7.35
C VAL A 87 0.59 4.48 -5.87
N PHE A 88 -0.51 4.85 -5.22
CA PHE A 88 -0.52 5.15 -3.78
C PHE A 88 -0.03 3.96 -2.96
N TYR A 89 -0.59 2.77 -3.19
CA TYR A 89 -0.19 1.57 -2.47
C TYR A 89 1.27 1.19 -2.73
N ALA A 90 1.74 1.31 -3.97
CA ALA A 90 3.12 1.01 -4.33
C ALA A 90 4.11 1.94 -3.62
N VAL A 91 3.84 3.25 -3.61
CA VAL A 91 4.70 4.25 -2.97
C VAL A 91 4.69 4.11 -1.45
N VAL A 92 3.50 4.12 -0.84
CA VAL A 92 3.36 4.01 0.62
C VAL A 92 3.92 2.68 1.11
N GLY A 93 3.59 1.59 0.42
CA GLY A 93 4.09 0.26 0.75
C GLY A 93 5.62 0.18 0.67
N SER A 94 6.23 0.73 -0.38
CA SER A 94 7.69 0.76 -0.54
C SER A 94 8.39 1.56 0.56
N LEU A 95 7.83 2.70 0.95
CA LEU A 95 8.38 3.53 2.03
C LEU A 95 8.25 2.84 3.39
N TRP A 96 7.10 2.20 3.64
CA TRP A 96 6.87 1.46 4.86
C TRP A 96 7.79 0.25 4.96
N GLU A 97 7.94 -0.53 3.89
CA GLU A 97 8.85 -1.67 3.85
C GLU A 97 10.29 -1.26 4.18
N LYS A 98 10.80 -0.18 3.56
CA LYS A 98 12.12 0.39 3.87
C LYS A 98 12.25 0.78 5.34
N SER A 99 11.19 1.32 5.94
CA SER A 99 11.16 1.65 7.37
C SER A 99 11.27 0.39 8.24
N ILE A 100 10.53 -0.66 7.92
CA ILE A 100 10.56 -1.94 8.67
C ILE A 100 11.95 -2.59 8.54
N ARG A 101 12.51 -2.65 7.32
CA ARG A 101 13.85 -3.23 7.08
C ARG A 101 14.93 -2.55 7.92
N ARG A 102 14.93 -1.21 7.94
CA ARG A 102 15.87 -0.44 8.79
C ARG A 102 15.74 -0.83 10.26
N LYS A 103 14.51 -0.96 10.77
CA LYS A 103 14.28 -1.35 12.18
C LYS A 103 14.68 -2.80 12.46
N ALA A 104 14.38 -3.73 11.54
CA ALA A 104 14.67 -5.15 11.71
C ALA A 104 16.17 -5.49 11.61
N MET A 105 16.95 -4.66 10.90
CA MET A 105 18.39 -4.86 10.70
C MET A 105 19.26 -4.06 11.69
N THR A 106 18.69 -3.12 12.46
CA THR A 106 19.46 -2.35 13.46
C THR A 106 19.55 -3.17 14.75
N PRO A 107 20.76 -3.50 15.25
CA PRO A 107 20.90 -4.21 16.52
C PRO A 107 20.29 -3.41 17.68
N PRO A 108 19.62 -4.06 18.65
CA PRO A 108 19.18 -3.38 19.86
C PRO A 108 20.40 -2.87 20.63
N GLY A 109 20.67 -1.56 20.56
CA GLY A 109 21.79 -0.89 21.23
C GLY A 109 22.64 0.05 20.36
N ALA A 110 22.62 -0.11 19.03
CA ALA A 110 23.48 0.69 18.13
C ALA A 110 23.10 2.18 18.06
N ALA A 111 21.91 2.56 18.50
CA ALA A 111 21.45 3.95 18.50
C ALA A 111 22.00 4.80 19.67
N PHE A 112 22.61 4.17 20.69
CA PHE A 112 22.98 4.84 21.95
C PHE A 112 24.42 4.60 22.41
N GLU A 113 25.29 4.02 21.57
CA GLU A 113 26.73 4.12 21.86
C GLU A 113 27.19 5.55 21.57
N GLN A 114 27.06 6.42 22.59
CA GLN A 114 27.89 7.61 22.65
C GLN A 114 29.35 7.15 22.49
N PRO A 115 30.13 7.79 21.60
CA PRO A 115 31.55 7.52 21.45
C PRO A 115 32.20 7.48 22.82
N SER A 116 32.95 6.41 23.12
CA SER A 116 33.67 6.23 24.39
C SER A 116 34.61 7.40 24.72
N GLU A 117 34.91 8.25 23.74
CA GLU A 117 35.62 9.52 23.88
C GLU A 117 34.85 10.56 24.71
N MET A 118 33.51 10.62 24.64
CA MET A 118 32.71 11.53 25.48
C MET A 118 32.60 11.07 26.93
N ARG A 119 32.75 9.76 27.20
CA ARG A 119 32.68 9.21 28.56
C ARG A 119 33.95 9.47 29.39
N ARG A 120 35.05 9.89 28.75
CA ARG A 120 36.30 10.28 29.43
C ARG A 120 36.41 11.77 29.71
N ALA A 121 35.44 12.57 29.24
CA ALA A 121 35.44 14.03 29.37
C ALA A 121 34.47 14.55 30.46
N ALA A 122 33.85 13.66 31.24
CA ALA A 122 32.99 13.97 32.39
C ALA A 122 33.55 13.30 33.64
#